data_AF-A0A7V1BVW0-F1
#
_entry.id   AF-A0A7V1BVW0-F1
#
_cell.length_a   1.000
_cell.length_b   1.000
_cell.length_c   1.000
_cell.angle_alpha   90.00
_cell.angle_beta   90.00
_cell.angle_gamma   90.00
#
_symmetry.space_group_name_H-M   'P 1'
#
loop_
_entity.id
_entity.type
_entity.pdbx_description
1 polymer ?
#
loop_
_entity_poly.entity_id
_entity_poly.type
_entity_poly.pdbx_seq_one_letter_code
_entity_poly.pdbx_strand_id
1 'polypeptide(L)'
;CPDDSNPLQADSDAGIQGMRAYWKFEEGTGLVAYDIIDNSDGPITSADWAPPEGWCITPGNPVDCIDKPPVNGALWFKGAQRSDITFLDNSGNMAITGKNISVEVWVYGNSAIDNYSPQWSTIAIKSSYACERDPVTGEVIQCHWYDDGYGLYYQPGEDGGDGHMAFFINDYQVNKAYSAAFTKDEWHHVVGTYDGVDIKIYVDGVEGTSEPYTEDIVDAQFPEYFSISGT
;
A
#
# COMPACT_ATOMS: atom_id res chain seq x y z
N CYS A 1 19.66 -6.06 19.72
CA CYS A 1 19.08 -5.05 18.81
C CYS A 1 18.71 -3.84 19.68
N PRO A 2 18.85 -2.59 19.22
CA PRO A 2 18.35 -1.48 20.03
C PRO A 2 16.83 -1.64 20.11
N ASP A 3 16.28 -1.63 21.33
CA ASP A 3 14.84 -1.67 21.58
C ASP A 3 14.14 -0.65 20.68
N ASP A 4 13.36 -1.13 19.71
CA ASP A 4 12.37 -0.28 19.07
C ASP A 4 11.25 -0.05 20.09
N SER A 5 11.05 1.20 20.49
CA SER A 5 10.04 1.56 21.48
C SER A 5 8.61 1.45 20.93
N ASN A 6 8.45 1.11 19.65
CA ASN A 6 7.16 0.98 19.00
C ASN A 6 6.58 -0.44 19.20
N PRO A 7 5.61 -0.67 20.10
CA PRO A 7 4.99 -1.97 20.30
C PRO A 7 4.13 -2.43 19.11
N LEU A 8 3.85 -1.53 18.15
CA LEU A 8 3.18 -1.85 16.87
C LEU A 8 4.18 -2.32 15.81
N GLN A 9 5.48 -2.19 16.04
CA GLN A 9 6.51 -2.93 15.33
C GLN A 9 7.07 -3.96 16.29
N ALA A 10 6.44 -5.13 16.37
CA ALA A 10 7.16 -6.27 16.88
C ALA A 10 8.45 -6.39 16.05
N ASP A 11 9.60 -6.45 16.72
CA ASP A 11 10.98 -6.44 16.21
C ASP A 11 11.34 -7.61 15.23
N SER A 12 10.33 -8.28 14.65
CA SER A 12 10.49 -9.20 13.53
C SER A 12 10.39 -8.41 12.22
N ASP A 13 11.34 -8.32 11.32
CA ASP A 13 12.59 -9.03 11.15
C ASP A 13 13.42 -8.27 10.10
N ALA A 14 14.54 -7.65 10.49
CA ALA A 14 15.61 -7.44 9.53
C ALA A 14 16.28 -8.81 9.29
N GLY A 15 15.69 -9.65 8.43
CA GLY A 15 16.30 -10.94 8.06
C GLY A 15 15.39 -12.16 7.82
N ILE A 16 14.09 -12.02 7.54
CA ILE A 16 13.30 -13.17 7.07
C ILE A 16 13.85 -13.66 5.74
N GLN A 17 14.10 -14.97 5.66
CA GLN A 17 14.47 -15.62 4.42
C GLN A 17 13.36 -15.42 3.38
N GLY A 18 13.68 -14.74 2.27
CA GLY A 18 12.73 -14.44 1.19
C GLY A 18 12.20 -13.01 1.18
N MET A 19 12.51 -12.20 2.19
CA MET A 19 12.22 -10.77 2.19
C MET A 19 12.94 -10.07 1.04
N ARG A 20 12.22 -9.25 0.27
CA ARG A 20 12.73 -8.57 -0.92
C ARG A 20 13.03 -7.09 -0.69
N ALA A 21 12.23 -6.45 0.17
CA ALA A 21 12.31 -5.03 0.51
C ALA A 21 11.66 -4.81 1.88
N TYR A 22 12.07 -3.76 2.58
CA TYR A 22 11.50 -3.32 3.85
C TYR A 22 11.78 -1.84 4.10
N TRP A 23 10.71 -1.06 4.25
CA TRP A 23 10.74 0.35 4.64
C TRP A 23 10.06 0.52 5.99
N LYS A 24 10.66 1.35 6.85
CA LYS A 24 10.08 1.65 8.17
C LYS A 24 8.95 2.67 8.09
N PHE A 25 9.08 3.67 7.20
CA PHE A 25 8.21 4.84 7.15
C PHE A 25 8.14 5.62 8.46
N GLU A 26 9.26 5.73 9.17
CA GLU A 26 9.39 6.42 10.46
C GLU A 26 10.63 7.32 10.52
N GLU A 27 11.16 7.73 9.37
CA GLU A 27 12.36 8.56 9.27
C GLU A 27 12.13 9.97 9.82
N GLY A 28 10.87 10.42 9.89
CA GLY A 28 10.44 11.65 10.55
C GLY A 28 10.83 12.95 9.82
N THR A 29 11.75 12.91 8.86
CA THR A 29 12.18 14.06 8.05
C THR A 29 12.74 13.63 6.68
N GLY A 30 12.85 14.57 5.75
CA GLY A 30 13.44 14.33 4.43
C GLY A 30 12.43 13.97 3.34
N LEU A 31 12.94 13.65 2.14
CA LEU A 31 12.13 13.39 0.94
C LEU A 31 12.40 12.01 0.33
N VAL A 32 12.97 11.09 1.12
CA VAL A 32 13.33 9.74 0.68
C VAL A 32 12.93 8.78 1.79
N ALA A 33 12.19 7.74 1.42
CA ALA A 33 11.97 6.55 2.25
C ALA A 33 13.07 5.54 1.92
N TYR A 34 13.79 5.06 2.94
CA TYR A 34 14.97 4.23 2.74
C TYR A 34 14.64 2.74 2.90
N ASP A 35 15.05 1.94 1.91
CA ASP A 35 14.94 0.49 2.02
C ASP A 35 16.06 -0.06 2.93
N ILE A 36 15.73 -1.06 3.75
CA ILE A 36 16.67 -1.67 4.71
C ILE A 36 17.32 -2.93 4.15
N ILE A 37 16.70 -3.58 3.17
CA ILE A 37 17.13 -4.87 2.60
C ILE A 37 18.07 -4.66 1.42
N ASP A 38 17.74 -3.71 0.55
CA ASP A 38 18.49 -3.35 -0.65
C ASP A 38 18.64 -1.82 -0.81
N ASN A 39 18.73 -1.33 -2.04
CA ASN A 39 18.87 0.10 -2.36
C ASN A 39 17.66 0.62 -3.18
N SER A 40 16.49 0.01 -2.99
CA SER A 40 15.21 0.41 -3.58
C SER A 40 14.61 1.59 -2.81
N ASP A 41 15.38 2.67 -2.66
CA ASP A 41 14.92 3.89 -2.00
C ASP A 41 13.83 4.58 -2.81
N GLY A 42 12.84 5.13 -2.12
CA GLY A 42 11.67 5.78 -2.72
C GLY A 42 11.64 7.29 -2.50
N PRO A 43 11.79 8.13 -3.54
CA PRO A 43 11.46 9.55 -3.43
C PRO A 43 10.00 9.77 -3.03
N ILE A 44 9.81 10.59 -2.00
CA ILE A 44 8.50 10.96 -1.46
C ILE A 44 7.96 12.15 -2.26
N THR A 45 6.78 11.97 -2.86
CA THR A 45 6.08 13.00 -3.65
C THR A 45 4.76 13.35 -2.97
N SER A 46 4.65 14.59 -2.48
CA SER A 46 3.44 15.16 -1.87
C SER A 46 2.91 14.47 -0.60
N ALA A 47 3.60 13.46 -0.07
CA ALA A 47 3.42 12.94 1.28
C ALA A 47 4.40 13.63 2.27
N ASP A 48 4.03 13.65 3.55
CA ASP A 48 4.82 14.26 4.63
C ASP A 48 4.99 13.29 5.80
N TRP A 49 6.04 13.50 6.59
CA TRP A 49 6.22 12.82 7.87
C TRP A 49 5.32 13.43 8.94
N ALA A 50 4.69 12.58 9.76
CA ALA A 50 3.83 13.02 10.84
C ALA A 50 4.60 13.82 11.90
N PRO A 51 4.13 15.01 12.28
CA PRO A 51 4.78 15.78 13.33
C PRO A 51 4.55 15.11 14.70
N PRO A 52 5.46 15.31 15.68
CA PRO A 52 5.35 14.69 17.01
C PRO A 52 4.06 15.01 17.78
N GLU A 53 3.42 16.14 17.47
CA GLU A 53 2.15 16.58 18.03
C GLU A 53 0.90 15.97 17.37
N GLY A 54 1.07 15.25 16.24
CA GLY A 54 -0.02 14.73 15.42
C GLY A 54 -0.57 15.73 14.40
N TRP A 55 -1.35 15.21 13.44
CA TRP A 55 -1.88 15.99 12.32
C TRP A 55 -3.19 16.67 12.67
N CYS A 56 -3.16 18.00 12.77
CA CYS A 56 -4.35 18.83 12.95
C CYS A 56 -4.87 19.29 11.59
N ILE A 57 -6.14 18.99 11.31
CA ILE A 57 -6.83 19.46 10.10
C ILE A 57 -6.73 21.00 10.03
N THR A 58 -6.75 21.68 11.18
CA THR A 58 -6.39 23.09 11.30
C THR A 58 -5.02 23.26 11.97
N PRO A 59 -4.06 23.94 11.33
CA PRO A 59 -2.75 24.20 11.93
C PRO A 59 -2.86 24.87 13.31
N GLY A 60 -2.31 24.22 14.33
CA GLY A 60 -2.31 24.72 15.71
C GLY A 60 -3.62 24.56 16.47
N ASN A 61 -4.61 23.84 15.93
CA ASN A 61 -5.85 23.52 16.63
C ASN A 61 -5.79 22.12 17.26
N PRO A 62 -5.58 21.98 18.58
CA PRO A 62 -5.49 20.68 19.24
C PRO A 62 -6.81 19.87 19.22
N VAL A 63 -7.91 20.45 18.76
CA VAL A 63 -9.26 19.86 18.80
C VAL A 63 -9.60 19.07 17.52
N ASP A 64 -8.94 19.37 16.39
CA ASP A 64 -9.12 18.65 15.13
C ASP A 64 -7.86 17.90 14.69
N CYS A 65 -6.95 17.68 15.64
CA CYS A 65 -5.89 16.71 15.46
C CYS A 65 -6.50 15.33 15.37
N ILE A 66 -6.27 14.67 14.23
CA ILE A 66 -6.37 13.21 14.13
C ILE A 66 -5.52 12.70 15.30
N ASP A 67 -6.15 11.89 16.14
CA ASP A 67 -5.59 11.37 17.39
C ASP A 67 -4.10 11.03 17.19
N LYS A 68 -3.25 11.50 18.12
CA LYS A 68 -1.78 11.40 18.06
C LYS A 68 -1.39 10.13 17.30
N PRO A 69 -0.69 10.23 16.16
CA PRO A 69 -0.25 9.04 15.46
C PRO A 69 0.52 8.21 16.51
N PRO A 70 0.12 6.96 16.80
CA PRO A 70 0.77 6.13 17.80
C PRO A 70 2.24 5.90 17.49
N VAL A 71 2.67 6.20 16.26
CA VAL A 71 4.07 6.23 15.87
C VAL A 71 4.49 7.66 15.50
N ASN A 72 5.51 8.16 16.20
CA ASN A 72 6.09 9.47 15.94
C ASN A 72 6.97 9.38 14.68
N GLY A 73 6.57 10.09 13.63
CA GLY A 73 7.32 10.10 12.36
C GLY A 73 6.70 9.27 11.24
N ALA A 74 5.49 8.73 11.42
CA ALA A 74 4.81 7.93 10.40
C ALA A 74 4.61 8.71 9.10
N LEU A 75 4.79 8.07 7.96
CA LEU A 75 4.52 8.71 6.68
C LEU A 75 3.01 8.91 6.46
N TRP A 76 2.64 10.12 6.02
CA TRP A 76 1.27 10.55 5.81
C TRP A 76 1.01 10.97 4.36
N PHE A 77 -0.04 10.40 3.76
CA PHE A 77 -0.53 10.74 2.43
C PHE A 77 -1.68 11.75 2.54
N LYS A 78 -1.57 12.87 1.82
CA LYS A 78 -2.41 14.05 2.05
C LYS A 78 -3.62 14.13 1.13
N GLY A 79 -4.74 13.54 1.53
CA GLY A 79 -6.05 13.98 1.05
C GLY A 79 -6.21 13.93 -0.47
N ALA A 80 -7.07 14.83 -0.97
CA ALA A 80 -7.38 15.06 -2.39
C ALA A 80 -6.20 15.33 -3.35
N GLN A 81 -4.95 15.34 -2.88
CA GLN A 81 -3.76 15.43 -3.72
C GLN A 81 -3.15 14.04 -3.89
N ARG A 82 -2.82 13.68 -5.14
CA ARG A 82 -2.05 12.46 -5.41
C ARG A 82 -0.74 12.52 -4.64
N SER A 83 -0.66 11.69 -3.61
CA SER A 83 0.48 11.55 -2.72
C SER A 83 1.02 10.15 -2.95
N ASP A 84 2.27 10.07 -3.41
CA ASP A 84 2.89 8.81 -3.82
C ASP A 84 4.36 8.77 -3.45
N ILE A 85 4.82 7.57 -3.11
CA ILE A 85 6.22 7.20 -3.12
C ILE A 85 6.42 6.25 -4.28
N THR A 86 7.35 6.58 -5.15
CA THR A 86 7.73 5.72 -6.26
C THR A 86 9.04 5.04 -5.92
N PHE A 87 9.07 3.72 -5.87
CA PHE A 87 10.26 2.93 -5.61
C PHE A 87 10.81 2.40 -6.93
N LEU A 88 11.92 2.98 -7.36
CA LEU A 88 12.64 2.53 -8.55
C LEU A 88 13.52 1.34 -8.17
N ASP A 89 12.96 0.14 -8.26
CA ASP A 89 13.74 -1.08 -8.15
C ASP A 89 14.48 -1.38 -9.46
N ASN A 90 15.74 -0.95 -9.52
CA ASN A 90 16.63 -1.27 -10.63
C ASN A 90 17.27 -2.67 -10.52
N SER A 91 17.02 -3.39 -9.41
CA SER A 91 17.57 -4.72 -9.16
C SER A 91 16.64 -5.85 -9.63
N GLY A 92 15.35 -5.54 -9.82
CA GLY A 92 14.31 -6.52 -10.13
C GLY A 92 13.91 -7.37 -8.92
N ASN A 93 14.27 -6.96 -7.69
CA ASN A 93 13.90 -7.64 -6.46
C ASN A 93 12.37 -7.71 -6.25
N MET A 94 11.63 -6.72 -6.74
CA MET A 94 10.16 -6.65 -6.72
C MET A 94 9.52 -7.22 -7.99
N ALA A 95 10.30 -7.71 -8.97
CA ALA A 95 9.79 -8.44 -10.13
C ALA A 95 9.44 -9.89 -9.74
N ILE A 96 8.28 -10.07 -9.12
CA ILE A 96 7.82 -11.37 -8.65
C ILE A 96 7.14 -12.13 -9.80
N THR A 97 7.69 -13.29 -10.18
CA THR A 97 7.20 -14.13 -11.29
C THR A 97 6.83 -15.55 -10.88
N GLY A 98 6.88 -15.84 -9.57
CA GLY A 98 6.55 -17.14 -9.00
C GLY A 98 5.11 -17.21 -8.52
N LYS A 99 4.83 -18.16 -7.62
CA LYS A 99 3.51 -18.38 -7.04
C LYS A 99 3.36 -17.92 -5.60
N ASN A 100 4.44 -17.39 -5.01
CA ASN A 100 4.49 -17.13 -3.58
C ASN A 100 4.89 -15.68 -3.32
N ILE A 101 4.04 -14.93 -2.63
CA ILE A 101 4.32 -13.57 -2.18
C ILE A 101 3.56 -13.28 -0.88
N SER A 102 4.13 -12.41 -0.06
CA SER A 102 3.41 -11.72 1.00
C SER A 102 3.72 -10.23 0.94
N VAL A 103 2.69 -9.40 1.10
CA VAL A 103 2.80 -7.94 1.19
C VAL A 103 2.18 -7.52 2.52
N GLU A 104 2.97 -6.84 3.34
CA GLU A 104 2.63 -6.53 4.73
C GLU A 104 2.80 -5.04 4.99
N VAL A 105 1.87 -4.45 5.73
CA VAL A 105 1.88 -3.02 6.03
C VAL A 105 1.11 -2.70 7.31
N TRP A 106 1.62 -1.73 8.07
CA TRP A 106 0.83 -1.05 9.10
C TRP A 106 0.18 0.18 8.49
N VAL A 107 -1.15 0.30 8.60
CA VAL A 107 -1.91 1.42 8.03
C VAL A 107 -2.88 2.01 9.04
N TYR A 108 -3.16 3.30 8.85
CA TYR A 108 -4.18 4.04 9.55
C TYR A 108 -5.06 4.77 8.53
N GLY A 109 -6.35 4.43 8.50
CA GLY A 109 -7.34 5.10 7.66
C GLY A 109 -8.25 5.99 8.50
N ASN A 110 -8.22 7.30 8.28
CA ASN A 110 -9.14 8.21 8.96
C ASN A 110 -10.59 8.03 8.45
N SER A 111 -11.60 8.33 9.27
CA SER A 111 -13.01 8.28 8.85
C SER A 111 -13.37 9.11 7.62
N ALA A 112 -12.58 10.14 7.29
CA ALA A 112 -12.74 10.94 6.08
C ALA A 112 -12.19 10.29 4.80
N ILE A 113 -11.53 9.13 4.87
CA ILE A 113 -10.92 8.46 3.71
C ILE A 113 -11.92 8.22 2.57
N ASP A 114 -13.18 7.92 2.89
CA ASP A 114 -14.23 7.69 1.89
C ASP A 114 -14.56 8.94 1.06
N ASN A 115 -14.31 10.14 1.60
CA ASN A 115 -14.51 11.40 0.88
C ASN A 115 -13.42 11.66 -0.16
N TYR A 116 -12.21 11.13 0.08
CA TYR A 116 -11.04 11.37 -0.76
C TYR A 116 -10.77 10.20 -1.72
N SER A 117 -11.21 8.99 -1.35
CA SER A 117 -11.03 7.75 -2.11
C SER A 117 -12.37 7.08 -2.42
N PRO A 118 -13.27 7.71 -3.20
CA PRO A 118 -14.65 7.24 -3.37
C PRO A 118 -14.78 5.91 -4.14
N GLN A 119 -13.69 5.40 -4.71
CA GLN A 119 -13.66 4.11 -5.41
C GLN A 119 -12.66 3.15 -4.80
N TRP A 120 -11.47 3.63 -4.43
CA TRP A 120 -10.40 2.88 -3.79
C TRP A 120 -9.25 3.83 -3.41
N SER A 121 -8.41 3.40 -2.47
CA SER A 121 -7.13 4.03 -2.11
C SER A 121 -6.04 2.98 -2.23
N THR A 122 -5.13 3.14 -3.20
CA THR A 122 -3.96 2.26 -3.34
C THR A 122 -3.05 2.44 -2.14
N ILE A 123 -2.58 1.35 -1.55
CA ILE A 123 -1.59 1.38 -0.45
C ILE A 123 -0.23 0.95 -0.99
N ALA A 124 -0.19 -0.18 -1.68
CA ALA A 124 1.04 -0.72 -2.28
C ALA A 124 0.68 -1.40 -3.59
N ILE A 125 1.40 -1.12 -4.67
CA ILE A 125 1.11 -1.71 -5.98
C ILE A 125 2.35 -1.85 -6.85
N LYS A 126 2.42 -2.95 -7.58
CA LYS A 126 3.23 -3.11 -8.79
C LYS A 126 2.36 -3.81 -9.80
N SER A 127 1.76 -3.05 -10.71
CA SER A 127 0.87 -3.50 -11.78
C SER A 127 0.96 -2.51 -12.94
N SER A 128 0.83 -3.01 -14.16
CA SER A 128 0.99 -2.20 -15.35
C SER A 128 -0.25 -1.32 -15.56
N TYR A 129 -0.01 -0.04 -15.81
CA TYR A 129 -1.00 0.94 -16.25
C TYR A 129 -0.47 1.68 -17.46
N ALA A 130 -1.17 1.57 -18.58
CA ALA A 130 -0.80 2.28 -19.80
C ALA A 130 -2.02 2.78 -20.56
N CYS A 131 -1.77 3.75 -21.43
CA CYS A 131 -2.75 4.26 -22.37
C CYS A 131 -2.46 3.70 -23.77
N GLU A 132 -3.42 2.98 -24.33
CA GLU A 132 -3.43 2.62 -25.74
C GLU A 132 -3.59 3.89 -26.59
N ARG A 133 -2.78 3.99 -27.65
CA ARG A 133 -2.79 5.13 -28.56
C ARG A 133 -3.04 4.66 -29.98
N ASP A 134 -3.77 5.48 -30.73
CA ASP A 134 -3.97 5.26 -32.15
C ASP A 134 -2.59 5.31 -32.86
N PRO A 135 -2.21 4.27 -33.61
CA PRO A 135 -0.87 4.17 -34.20
C PRO A 135 -0.63 5.18 -35.33
N VAL A 136 -1.68 5.83 -35.84
CA VAL A 136 -1.62 6.82 -36.92
C VAL A 136 -1.70 8.24 -36.36
N THR A 137 -2.65 8.53 -35.46
CA THR A 137 -2.87 9.89 -34.94
C THR A 137 -2.09 10.17 -33.66
N GLY A 138 -1.68 9.14 -32.91
CA GLY A 138 -1.05 9.26 -31.60
C GLY A 138 -2.01 9.65 -30.47
N GLU A 139 -3.31 9.80 -30.78
CA GLU A 139 -4.34 10.12 -29.80
C GLU A 139 -4.57 8.96 -28.83
N VAL A 140 -4.87 9.29 -27.57
CA VAL A 140 -5.21 8.28 -26.56
C VAL A 140 -6.57 7.70 -26.89
N ILE A 141 -6.64 6.38 -27.01
CA ILE A 141 -7.88 5.62 -27.21
C ILE A 141 -8.48 5.32 -25.83
N GLN A 142 -7.71 4.65 -24.98
CA GLN A 142 -8.13 4.18 -23.67
C GLN A 142 -6.90 4.05 -22.77
N CYS A 143 -7.09 4.27 -21.47
CA CYS A 143 -6.10 3.89 -20.46
C CYS A 143 -6.69 2.79 -19.58
N HIS A 144 -5.89 1.80 -19.26
CA HIS A 144 -6.33 0.63 -18.49
C HIS A 144 -5.18 0.03 -17.69
N TRP A 145 -5.59 -0.77 -16.71
CA TRP A 145 -4.72 -1.69 -15.99
C TRP A 145 -4.64 -2.99 -16.77
N TYR A 146 -3.49 -3.65 -16.70
CA TYR A 146 -3.31 -4.99 -17.28
C TYR A 146 -3.52 -6.06 -16.21
N ASP A 147 -3.76 -7.29 -16.67
CA ASP A 147 -3.90 -8.47 -15.82
C ASP A 147 -2.49 -8.97 -15.39
N ASP A 148 -1.73 -8.12 -14.72
CA ASP A 148 -0.41 -8.41 -14.18
C ASP A 148 -0.16 -7.80 -12.79
N GLY A 149 0.86 -8.33 -12.14
CA GLY A 149 1.42 -7.80 -10.92
C GLY A 149 0.63 -8.16 -9.67
N TYR A 150 0.68 -7.28 -8.68
CA TYR A 150 0.04 -7.46 -7.39
C TYR A 150 -0.20 -6.11 -6.71
N GLY A 151 -1.14 -6.06 -5.77
CA GLY A 151 -1.36 -4.86 -5.00
C GLY A 151 -2.33 -5.01 -3.85
N LEU A 152 -2.16 -4.11 -2.88
CA LEU A 152 -2.96 -3.96 -1.67
C LEU A 152 -3.61 -2.57 -1.68
N TYR A 153 -4.91 -2.52 -1.42
CA TYR A 153 -5.67 -1.28 -1.45
C TYR A 153 -6.85 -1.31 -0.47
N TYR A 154 -7.30 -0.12 -0.08
CA TYR A 154 -8.57 0.08 0.62
C TYR A 154 -9.68 0.34 -0.40
N GLN A 155 -10.88 -0.20 -0.15
CA GLN A 155 -12.07 0.09 -0.93
C GLN A 155 -13.19 0.55 0.02
N PRO A 156 -13.82 1.73 -0.23
CA PRO A 156 -14.91 2.21 0.61
C PRO A 156 -16.14 1.29 0.48
N GLY A 157 -16.95 1.24 1.53
CA GLY A 157 -18.21 0.51 1.52
C GLY A 157 -19.26 1.22 0.66
N GLU A 158 -20.13 0.44 0.03
CA GLU A 158 -21.30 0.99 -0.67
C GLU A 158 -22.21 1.76 0.31
N ASP A 159 -22.80 2.85 -0.15
CA ASP A 159 -23.76 3.68 0.61
C ASP A 159 -23.28 4.14 2.01
N GLY A 160 -21.97 4.33 2.19
CA GLY A 160 -21.38 4.75 3.47
C GLY A 160 -21.25 3.61 4.49
N GLY A 161 -21.32 2.36 4.04
CA GLY A 161 -20.92 1.20 4.82
C GLY A 161 -19.43 1.21 5.15
N ASP A 162 -19.03 0.32 6.06
CA ASP A 162 -17.62 0.13 6.38
C ASP A 162 -16.89 -0.39 5.13
N GLY A 163 -15.73 0.21 4.82
CA GLY A 163 -14.89 -0.24 3.71
C GLY A 163 -14.19 -1.55 4.05
N HIS A 164 -13.28 -1.99 3.18
CA HIS A 164 -12.49 -3.19 3.40
C HIS A 164 -11.12 -3.06 2.74
N MET A 165 -10.18 -3.86 3.23
CA MET A 165 -8.90 -4.08 2.59
C MET A 165 -9.03 -5.14 1.50
N ALA A 166 -8.28 -4.99 0.42
CA ALA A 166 -8.28 -5.92 -0.69
C ALA A 166 -6.86 -6.15 -1.19
N PHE A 167 -6.53 -7.41 -1.48
CA PHE A 167 -5.25 -7.83 -2.04
C PHE A 167 -5.49 -8.62 -3.33
N PHE A 168 -4.83 -8.22 -4.42
CA PHE A 168 -4.97 -8.88 -5.72
C PHE A 168 -3.66 -9.45 -6.25
N ILE A 169 -3.79 -10.48 -7.09
CA ILE A 169 -2.72 -11.05 -7.91
C ILE A 169 -3.17 -11.04 -9.37
N ASN A 170 -2.35 -10.47 -10.25
CA ASN A 170 -2.56 -10.31 -11.68
C ASN A 170 -3.80 -9.48 -12.06
N ASP A 171 -5.01 -9.85 -11.65
CA ASP A 171 -6.24 -9.17 -12.06
C ASP A 171 -6.99 -8.61 -10.84
N TYR A 172 -6.99 -7.28 -10.71
CA TYR A 172 -7.68 -6.55 -9.64
C TYR A 172 -9.22 -6.63 -9.71
N GLN A 173 -9.80 -7.15 -10.80
CA GLN A 173 -11.24 -7.35 -10.93
C GLN A 173 -11.70 -8.70 -10.42
N VAL A 174 -10.91 -9.76 -10.59
CA VAL A 174 -11.36 -11.14 -10.30
C VAL A 174 -10.44 -11.95 -9.39
N ASN A 175 -9.12 -11.72 -9.38
CA ASN A 175 -8.16 -12.52 -8.63
C ASN A 175 -7.72 -11.78 -7.36
N LYS A 176 -8.63 -11.67 -6.39
CA LYS A 176 -8.42 -10.86 -5.18
C LYS A 176 -9.14 -11.38 -3.96
N ALA A 177 -8.54 -11.19 -2.79
CA ALA A 177 -9.16 -11.45 -1.50
C ALA A 177 -9.58 -10.15 -0.82
N TYR A 178 -10.59 -10.24 0.04
CA TYR A 178 -11.17 -9.13 0.78
C TYR A 178 -11.14 -9.39 2.28
N SER A 179 -10.79 -8.38 3.08
CA SER A 179 -10.95 -8.46 4.52
C SER A 179 -12.42 -8.38 4.91
N ALA A 180 -12.72 -8.62 6.19
CA ALA A 180 -13.94 -8.09 6.78
C ALA A 180 -13.96 -6.55 6.72
N ALA A 181 -15.03 -5.95 7.24
CA ALA A 181 -15.13 -4.50 7.42
C ALA A 181 -13.86 -3.93 8.08
N PHE A 182 -13.29 -2.90 7.46
CA PHE A 182 -12.14 -2.14 7.94
C PHE A 182 -12.63 -1.03 8.86
N THR A 183 -12.24 -1.12 10.13
CA THR A 183 -12.54 -0.09 11.11
C THR A 183 -11.65 1.13 10.86
N LYS A 184 -12.23 2.33 10.93
CA LYS A 184 -11.52 3.59 10.69
C LYS A 184 -11.05 4.19 12.00
N ASP A 185 -10.10 5.11 11.91
CA ASP A 185 -9.51 5.83 13.05
C ASP A 185 -8.76 4.92 14.05
N GLU A 186 -8.23 3.79 13.58
CA GLU A 186 -7.32 2.93 14.33
C GLU A 186 -6.22 2.34 13.42
N TRP A 187 -5.13 1.88 14.04
CA TRP A 187 -4.04 1.23 13.32
C TRP A 187 -4.34 -0.24 13.11
N HIS A 188 -4.04 -0.71 11.91
CA HIS A 188 -4.21 -2.09 11.51
C HIS A 188 -2.93 -2.63 10.89
N HIS A 189 -2.61 -3.87 11.23
CA HIS A 189 -1.65 -4.67 10.49
C HIS A 189 -2.36 -5.44 9.38
N VAL A 190 -2.01 -5.17 8.13
CA VAL A 190 -2.64 -5.79 6.96
C VAL A 190 -1.63 -6.63 6.20
N VAL A 191 -2.01 -7.87 5.89
CA VAL A 191 -1.16 -8.83 5.19
C VAL A 191 -1.93 -9.46 4.04
N GLY A 192 -1.47 -9.27 2.81
CA GLY A 192 -1.91 -10.02 1.63
C GLY A 192 -0.96 -11.17 1.32
N THR A 193 -1.46 -12.38 1.08
CA THR A 193 -0.62 -13.55 0.76
C THR A 193 -1.13 -14.30 -0.47
N TYR A 194 -0.22 -14.84 -1.24
CA TYR A 194 -0.50 -15.84 -2.27
C TYR A 194 0.52 -16.97 -2.16
N ASP A 195 0.07 -18.22 -2.22
CA ASP A 195 0.89 -19.43 -2.03
C ASP A 195 0.88 -20.39 -3.23
N GLY A 196 0.28 -19.99 -4.34
CA GLY A 196 0.11 -20.80 -5.55
C GLY A 196 -1.16 -21.63 -5.60
N VAL A 197 -1.98 -21.54 -4.55
CA VAL A 197 -3.28 -22.21 -4.45
C VAL A 197 -4.39 -21.23 -4.11
N ASP A 198 -4.13 -20.33 -3.15
CA ASP A 198 -5.13 -19.39 -2.63
C ASP A 198 -4.53 -17.98 -2.47
N ILE A 199 -5.32 -16.97 -2.85
CA ILE A 199 -5.09 -15.56 -2.49
C ILE A 199 -5.83 -15.29 -1.19
N LYS A 200 -5.15 -14.74 -0.19
CA LYS A 200 -5.71 -14.45 1.14
C LYS A 200 -5.33 -13.05 1.62
N ILE A 201 -6.10 -12.56 2.57
CA ILE A 201 -5.81 -11.30 3.27
C ILE A 201 -6.12 -11.44 4.76
N TYR A 202 -5.32 -10.78 5.59
CA TYR A 202 -5.43 -10.75 7.03
C TYR A 202 -5.42 -9.30 7.52
N VAL A 203 -6.28 -8.98 8.48
CA VAL A 203 -6.26 -7.69 9.21
C VAL A 203 -6.16 -8.02 10.70
N ASP A 204 -5.11 -7.53 11.36
CA ASP A 204 -4.78 -7.83 12.76
C ASP A 204 -4.75 -9.33 13.09
N GLY A 205 -4.26 -10.12 12.11
CA GLY A 205 -4.19 -11.57 12.20
C GLY A 205 -5.53 -12.31 11.98
N VAL A 206 -6.62 -11.59 11.72
CA VAL A 206 -7.93 -12.17 11.37
C VAL A 206 -8.02 -12.35 9.85
N GLU A 207 -8.29 -13.58 9.41
CA GLU A 207 -8.45 -13.92 7.99
C GLU A 207 -9.73 -13.33 7.39
N GLY A 208 -9.62 -12.79 6.18
CA GLY A 208 -10.72 -12.39 5.32
C GLY A 208 -11.21 -13.54 4.43
N THR A 209 -11.40 -13.26 3.13
CA THR A 209 -11.69 -14.30 2.14
C THR A 209 -10.42 -15.04 1.69
N SER A 210 -10.63 -16.23 1.13
CA SER A 210 -9.59 -17.07 0.52
C SER A 210 -10.08 -17.46 -0.88
N GLU A 211 -9.47 -16.88 -1.90
CA GLU A 211 -9.87 -17.08 -3.30
C GLU A 211 -8.92 -18.04 -4.03
N PRO A 212 -9.41 -19.16 -4.60
CA PRO A 212 -8.58 -20.09 -5.35
C PRO A 212 -7.96 -19.45 -6.60
N TYR A 213 -6.64 -19.53 -6.73
CA TYR A 213 -5.88 -19.08 -7.89
C TYR A 213 -4.60 -19.89 -8.01
N THR A 214 -4.22 -20.31 -9.22
CA THR A 214 -3.10 -21.26 -9.40
C THR A 214 -2.07 -20.87 -10.44
N GLU A 215 -2.17 -19.69 -11.04
CA GLU A 215 -1.25 -19.26 -12.10
C GLU A 215 -0.02 -18.54 -11.52
N ASP A 216 1.05 -18.44 -12.30
CA ASP A 216 2.23 -17.65 -11.90
C ASP A 216 1.87 -16.15 -11.85
N ILE A 217 2.52 -15.40 -10.96
CA ILE A 217 2.45 -13.94 -10.97
C ILE A 217 3.10 -13.46 -12.27
N VAL A 218 2.42 -12.59 -13.00
CA VAL A 218 2.94 -11.93 -14.20
C VAL A 218 3.60 -10.63 -13.74
N ASP A 219 4.89 -10.45 -14.03
CA ASP A 219 5.58 -9.22 -13.61
C ASP A 219 5.08 -8.00 -14.41
N ALA A 220 4.78 -6.92 -13.70
CA ALA A 220 4.35 -5.66 -14.29
C ALA A 220 5.51 -4.98 -15.03
N GLN A 221 5.31 -4.74 -16.33
CA GLN A 221 6.33 -4.18 -17.21
C GLN A 221 6.19 -2.65 -17.40
N PHE A 222 5.01 -2.06 -17.18
CA PHE A 222 4.79 -0.64 -17.46
C PHE A 222 3.76 0.02 -16.53
N PRO A 223 4.17 0.80 -15.53
CA PRO A 223 5.55 1.13 -15.17
C PRO A 223 6.26 -0.03 -14.45
N GLU A 224 7.59 -0.10 -14.56
CA GLU A 224 8.40 -1.14 -13.89
C GLU A 224 8.56 -0.91 -12.38
N TYR A 225 8.12 0.24 -11.85
CA TYR A 225 8.26 0.58 -10.43
C TYR A 225 7.18 -0.05 -9.56
N PHE A 226 7.54 -0.26 -8.29
CA PHE A 226 6.57 -0.44 -7.22
C PHE A 226 6.24 0.93 -6.64
N SER A 227 4.99 1.17 -6.27
CA SER A 227 4.58 2.42 -5.64
C SER A 227 3.77 2.17 -4.38
N ILE A 228 3.97 3.06 -3.41
CA ILE A 228 3.07 3.23 -2.29
C ILE A 228 2.37 4.55 -2.52
N SER A 229 1.07 4.57 -2.29
CA SER A 229 0.26 5.76 -2.46
C SER A 229 -0.70 5.86 -1.28
N GLY A 230 -1.35 7.00 -1.20
CA GLY A 230 -2.51 7.16 -0.34
C GLY A 230 -3.28 8.40 -0.75
N THR A 231 -4.40 8.60 -0.07
CA THR A 231 -5.30 9.75 -0.25
C THR A 231 -5.74 10.25 1.10
#